data_AF-A0A930RFV6-F1
#
_entry.id   AF-A0A930RFV6-F1
#
_cell.length_a   1.000
_cell.length_b   1.000
_cell.length_c   1.000
_cell.angle_alpha   90.00
_cell.angle_beta   90.00
_cell.angle_gamma   90.00
#
_symmetry.space_group_name_H-M   'P 1'
#
loop_
_entity.id
_entity.type
_entity.pdbx_description
1 polymer ?
#
loop_
_entity_poly.entity_id
_entity_poly.type
_entity_poly.pdbx_seq_one_letter_code
_entity_poly.pdbx_strand_id
1 'polypeptide(L)'
;ILVVSVAAILSGAVCGDHASPISDTTILASAGAQCHHLDHVSTQLPYVAVVASCSLIGYIADGLTENGYIGLAVGIVSLAVFMVALSSRVTSAEQ
;
A
#
# COMPACT_ATOMS: atom_id res chain seq x y z
N ILE A 1 10.83 13.04 -14.55
CA ILE A 1 9.35 13.17 -14.56
C ILE A 1 8.64 11.98 -15.22
N LEU A 2 8.78 11.71 -16.53
CA LEU A 2 8.01 10.65 -17.20
C LEU A 2 8.08 9.27 -16.53
N VAL A 3 9.29 8.83 -16.14
CA VAL A 3 9.48 7.56 -15.41
C VAL A 3 8.72 7.52 -14.09
N VAL A 4 8.80 8.60 -13.30
CA VAL A 4 8.12 8.73 -12.00
C VAL A 4 6.60 8.74 -12.19
N SER A 5 6.09 9.43 -13.21
CA SER A 5 4.66 9.46 -13.52
C SER A 5 4.13 8.09 -13.91
N VAL A 6 4.85 7.36 -14.76
CA VAL A 6 4.46 5.99 -15.15
C VAL A 6 4.53 5.06 -13.94
N ALA A 7 5.58 5.14 -13.13
CA ALA A 7 5.71 4.33 -11.92
C ALA A 7 4.56 4.59 -10.93
N ALA A 8 4.20 5.86 -10.71
CA ALA A 8 3.09 6.23 -9.83
C ALA A 8 1.74 5.70 -10.33
N ILE A 9 1.47 5.79 -11.63
CA ILE A 9 0.25 5.24 -12.24
C ILE A 9 0.19 3.72 -12.09
N LEU A 10 1.30 3.02 -12.37
CA LEU A 10 1.37 1.57 -12.23
C LEU A 10 1.20 1.12 -10.77
N SER A 11 1.82 1.83 -9.82
CA SER A 11 1.64 1.56 -8.40
C SER A 11 0.18 1.79 -7.95
N GLY A 12 -0.46 2.86 -8.44
CA GLY A 12 -1.89 3.10 -8.21
C GLY A 12 -2.79 2.02 -8.80
N ALA A 13 -2.48 1.52 -10.00
CA ALA A 13 -3.21 0.41 -10.61
C ALA A 13 -3.11 -0.87 -9.77
N VAL A 14 -1.91 -1.21 -9.27
CA VAL A 14 -1.71 -2.34 -8.35
C VAL A 14 -2.50 -2.15 -7.05
N CYS A 15 -2.49 -0.94 -6.47
CA CYS A 15 -3.31 -0.63 -5.30
C CYS A 15 -4.81 -0.86 -5.56
N GLY A 16 -5.31 -0.44 -6.73
CA GLY A 16 -6.71 -0.65 -7.13
C GLY A 16 -7.07 -2.12 -7.30
N ASP A 17 -6.16 -2.91 -7.87
CA ASP A 17 -6.31 -4.36 -8.05
C ASP A 17 -6.54 -5.08 -6.71
N HIS A 18 -5.76 -4.73 -5.68
CA HIS A 18 -5.87 -5.30 -4.33
C HIS A 18 -7.08 -4.81 -3.51
N ALA A 19 -7.56 -3.58 -3.77
CA ALA A 19 -8.71 -3.01 -3.05
C ALA A 19 -10.06 -3.37 -3.69
N SER A 20 -10.06 -3.81 -4.95
CA SER A 20 -11.28 -3.96 -5.74
C SER A 20 -11.96 -5.33 -5.54
N PRO A 21 -13.24 -5.38 -5.13
CA PRO A 21 -14.02 -6.63 -5.02
C PRO A 21 -14.43 -7.22 -6.37
N ILE A 22 -13.96 -6.66 -7.49
CA ILE A 22 -14.22 -7.20 -8.83
C ILE A 22 -12.93 -7.57 -9.55
N SER A 23 -11.76 -7.38 -8.92
CA SER A 23 -10.50 -7.78 -9.54
C SER A 23 -10.38 -9.30 -9.59
N ASP A 24 -9.96 -9.82 -10.73
CA ASP A 24 -9.66 -11.23 -10.94
C ASP A 24 -8.64 -11.76 -9.92
N THR A 25 -7.62 -10.97 -9.57
CA THR A 25 -6.59 -11.37 -8.59
C THR A 25 -7.20 -11.49 -7.19
N THR A 26 -8.06 -10.55 -6.80
CA THR A 26 -8.76 -10.55 -5.52
C THR A 26 -9.77 -11.70 -5.45
N ILE A 27 -10.50 -11.99 -6.53
CA ILE A 27 -11.41 -13.15 -6.62
C ILE A 27 -10.62 -14.45 -6.45
N LEU A 28 -9.54 -14.64 -7.21
CA LEU A 28 -8.71 -15.84 -7.14
C LEU A 28 -8.01 -15.99 -5.78
N ALA A 29 -7.53 -14.89 -5.18
CA ALA A 29 -6.90 -14.89 -3.86
C ALA A 29 -7.90 -15.31 -2.77
N SER A 30 -9.13 -14.78 -2.81
CA SER A 30 -10.18 -15.14 -1.85
C SER A 30 -10.61 -16.61 -1.97
N ALA A 31 -10.71 -17.13 -3.20
CA ALA A 31 -11.02 -18.54 -3.47
C ALA A 31 -9.89 -19.47 -2.99
N GLY A 32 -8.63 -19.09 -3.24
CA GLY A 32 -7.46 -19.82 -2.75
C GLY A 32 -7.35 -19.83 -1.22
N ALA A 33 -7.80 -18.77 -0.56
CA ALA A 33 -7.86 -18.66 0.90
C ALA A 33 -9.10 -19.32 1.52
N GLN A 34 -10.03 -19.87 0.71
CA GLN A 34 -11.27 -20.52 1.17
C GLN A 34 -12.10 -19.64 2.12
N CYS A 35 -12.14 -18.33 1.84
CA CYS A 35 -12.89 -17.35 2.62
C CYS A 35 -13.95 -16.66 1.76
N HIS A 36 -14.92 -16.04 2.41
CA HIS A 36 -15.92 -15.26 1.69
C HIS A 36 -15.27 -14.03 1.04
N HIS A 37 -15.58 -13.79 -0.23
CA HIS A 37 -14.87 -12.81 -1.05
C HIS A 37 -14.88 -11.40 -0.45
N LEU A 38 -16.02 -10.94 0.06
CA LEU A 38 -16.14 -9.60 0.63
C LEU A 38 -15.38 -9.48 1.95
N ASP A 39 -15.25 -10.57 2.71
CA ASP A 39 -14.49 -10.58 3.97
C ASP A 39 -13.00 -10.51 3.66
N HIS A 40 -12.54 -11.22 2.63
CA HIS A 40 -11.18 -11.09 2.10
C HIS A 40 -10.87 -9.63 1.78
N VAL A 41 -11.67 -9.00 0.92
CA VAL A 41 -11.48 -7.60 0.52
C VAL A 41 -11.49 -6.65 1.72
N SER A 42 -12.47 -6.79 2.61
CA SER A 42 -12.62 -5.94 3.79
C SER A 42 -11.39 -5.98 4.68
N THR A 43 -10.80 -7.17 4.88
CA THR A 43 -9.55 -7.30 5.64
C THR A 43 -8.33 -6.74 4.91
N GLN A 44 -8.32 -6.70 3.57
CA GLN A 44 -7.22 -6.12 2.78
C GLN A 44 -7.23 -4.59 2.74
N LEU A 45 -8.39 -3.93 2.75
CA LEU A 45 -8.51 -2.47 2.69
C LEU A 45 -7.59 -1.70 3.65
N PRO A 46 -7.48 -2.04 4.96
CA PRO A 46 -6.57 -1.35 5.85
C PRO A 46 -5.09 -1.50 5.45
N TYR A 47 -4.67 -2.67 4.97
CA TYR A 47 -3.29 -2.88 4.49
C TYR A 47 -3.01 -2.06 3.23
N VAL A 48 -3.95 -2.07 2.28
CA VAL A 48 -3.84 -1.30 1.03
C VAL A 48 -3.76 0.20 1.32
N ALA A 49 -4.56 0.70 2.26
CA ALA A 49 -4.55 2.12 2.65
C ALA A 49 -3.18 2.57 3.20
N VAL A 50 -2.52 1.74 4.00
CA VAL A 50 -1.17 2.04 4.53
C VAL A 50 -0.15 2.12 3.40
N VAL A 51 -0.12 1.12 2.52
CA VAL A 51 0.83 1.08 1.39
C VAL A 51 0.58 2.22 0.41
N ALA A 52 -0.68 2.49 0.07
CA ALA A 52 -1.04 3.61 -0.81
C ALA A 52 -0.56 4.96 -0.26
N SER A 53 -0.76 5.18 1.04
CA SER A 53 -0.34 6.42 1.70
C SER A 53 1.19 6.58 1.71
N CYS A 54 1.93 5.50 2.01
CA CYS A 54 3.40 5.52 2.01
C CYS A 54 3.97 5.74 0.61
N SER A 55 3.41 5.06 -0.41
CA SER A 55 3.81 5.22 -1.80
C SER A 55 3.55 6.63 -2.31
N LEU A 56 2.43 7.25 -1.93
CA LEU A 56 2.11 8.64 -2.28
C LEU A 56 3.19 9.60 -1.76
N ILE A 57 3.61 9.46 -0.51
CA ILE A 57 4.66 10.28 0.10
C ILE A 57 5.99 10.09 -0.65
N GLY A 58 6.36 8.84 -0.96
CA GLY A 58 7.57 8.51 -1.72
C GLY A 58 7.59 9.14 -3.11
N TYR A 59 6.49 9.04 -3.87
CA TYR A 59 6.41 9.63 -5.22
C TYR A 59 6.40 11.16 -5.21
N ILE A 60 5.81 11.79 -4.20
CA ILE A 60 5.90 13.25 -4.03
C ILE A 60 7.36 13.65 -3.78
N ALA A 61 8.08 12.96 -2.90
CA ALA A 61 9.49 13.23 -2.64
C ALA A 61 10.37 13.00 -3.88
N ASP A 62 10.10 11.94 -4.65
CA ASP A 62 10.80 11.66 -5.91
C ASP A 62 10.58 12.79 -6.93
N GLY A 63 9.34 13.25 -7.08
CA GLY A 63 8.98 14.35 -7.99
C GLY A 63 9.62 15.69 -7.60
N LEU A 64 9.76 15.98 -6.30
CA LEU A 64 10.36 17.23 -5.81
C LEU A 64 11.88 17.25 -5.86
N THR A 65 12.52 16.08 -5.67
CA THR A 65 13.99 15.98 -5.61
C THR A 65 14.62 15.56 -6.93
N GLU A 66 13.80 15.07 -7.87
CA GLU A 66 14.23 14.47 -9.14
C GLU A 66 15.26 13.34 -8.96
N ASN A 67 15.25 12.69 -7.80
CA ASN A 67 16.17 11.63 -7.43
C ASN A 67 15.42 10.40 -6.89
N GLY A 68 15.35 9.36 -7.74
CA GLY A 68 14.64 8.11 -7.45
C GLY A 68 15.08 7.40 -6.17
N TYR A 69 16.35 7.54 -5.78
CA TYR A 69 16.84 6.94 -4.53
C TYR A 69 16.29 7.64 -3.29
N ILE A 70 16.07 8.95 -3.35
CA ILE A 70 15.49 9.71 -2.24
C ILE A 70 14.01 9.34 -2.10
N GLY A 71 13.25 9.30 -3.20
CA GLY A 71 11.86 8.86 -3.18
C GLY A 71 11.68 7.46 -2.58
N LEU A 72 12.54 6.51 -2.99
CA LEU A 72 12.56 5.15 -2.43
C LEU A 72 12.88 5.14 -0.93
N ALA A 73 13.92 5.87 -0.50
CA ALA A 73 14.29 5.96 0.90
C ALA A 73 13.16 6.55 1.75
N VAL A 74 12.52 7.62 1.27
CA VAL A 74 11.36 8.24 1.93
C VAL A 74 10.19 7.26 2.03
N GLY A 75 9.88 6.52 0.96
CA GLY A 75 8.82 5.51 0.98
C GLY A 75 9.10 4.41 2.01
N ILE A 76 10.31 3.84 2.04
CA ILE A 76 10.69 2.81 3.02
C ILE A 76 10.62 3.34 4.45
N VAL A 77 11.15 4.54 4.69
CA VAL A 77 11.11 5.17 6.02
C VAL A 77 9.68 5.44 6.45
N SER A 78 8.82 5.95 5.55
CA SER A 78 7.40 6.18 5.86
C SER A 78 6.69 4.88 6.25
N LEU A 79 6.95 3.77 5.53
CA LEU A 79 6.37 2.47 5.85
C LEU A 79 6.86 1.95 7.20
N ALA A 80 8.16 2.06 7.48
CA ALA A 80 8.74 1.66 8.77
C ALA A 80 8.12 2.46 9.93
N VAL A 81 7.97 3.77 9.78
CA VAL A 81 7.33 4.64 10.78
C VAL A 81 5.87 4.25 11.00
N PHE A 82 5.10 4.03 9.92
CA PHE A 82 3.71 3.57 10.03
C PHE A 82 3.62 2.22 10.77
N MET A 83 4.48 1.27 10.45
CA MET A 83 4.49 -0.05 11.09
C MET A 83 4.84 0.03 12.58
N VAL A 84 5.84 0.82 12.96
CA VAL A 84 6.20 1.05 14.37
C VAL A 84 5.08 1.76 15.11
N ALA A 85 4.44 2.76 14.49
CA ALA A 85 3.31 3.43 15.08
C ALA A 85 2.16 2.45 15.33
N LEU A 86 1.77 1.65 14.33
CA LEU A 86 0.70 0.65 14.47
C LEU A 86 1.04 -0.42 15.53
N SER A 87 2.25 -0.96 15.53
CA SER A 87 2.65 -1.97 16.52
C SER A 87 2.61 -1.41 17.94
N SER A 88 3.04 -0.17 18.16
CA SER A 88 2.95 0.49 19.46
C SER A 88 1.50 0.66 19.95
N ARG A 89 0.54 0.86 19.04
CA ARG A 89 -0.89 0.96 19.36
C ARG A 89 -1.48 -0.41 19.69
N VAL A 90 -1.10 -1.45 18.96
CA VAL A 90 -1.56 -2.83 19.21
C VAL A 90 -1.08 -3.30 20.59
N THR A 91 0.21 -3.13 20.90
CA THR A 91 0.74 -3.49 22.22
C THR A 91 0.05 -2.73 23.35
N SER A 92 -0.30 -1.46 23.14
CA SER A 92 -1.01 -0.66 24.15
C SER A 92 -2.47 -1.08 24.34
N ALA A 93 -3.08 -1.74 23.35
CA ALA A 93 -4.47 -2.22 23.41
C ALA A 93 -4.58 -3.63 24.01
N GLU A 94 -3.49 -4.40 24.04
CA GLU A 94 -3.42 -5.72 24.69
C GLU A 94 -3.15 -5.65 26.21
N GLN A 95 -2.72 -4.50 26.73
CA GLN A 95 -2.54 -4.24 28.18
C GLN A 95 -3.81 -3.71 28.83
#